data_AF-A0A9D9MEX9-F1
#
_entry.id   AF-A0A9D9MEX9-F1
#
_cell.length_a   1.000
_cell.length_b   1.000
_cell.length_c   1.000
_cell.angle_alpha   90.00
_cell.angle_beta   90.00
_cell.angle_gamma   90.00
#
_symmetry.space_group_name_H-M   'P 1'
#
loop_
_entity.id
_entity.type
_entity.pdbx_description
1 polymer ?
#
loop_
_entity_poly.entity_id
_entity_poly.type
_entity_poly.pdbx_seq_one_letter_code
_entity_poly.pdbx_strand_id
1 'polypeptide(L)'
;MIKKIFISSLFIFLLLPAASGQEKVKEVVTSNYNRNSISMVTVLRGDSYDSQATSAVRYYKISEKFDLNSLKTRTVRVSKTRSEPIYQSEVDEVVNKIRFAPEILASIFNRDANGMMNDKTILYRGNYDAKDQDVINARAARVGTDALGELGHALVSGSYIVLTDFSKIERDTDQKGNVHWSTNAQAFAYKIGLDMDTLNDFYEKCWIYDDDTDAVKQEKRLAFQNLDIPMIPVAEARTSSSASKLEDAMNSCIGDLIFKLESRIPAWEVAVTIIGKRPLRAKIGTKEGLRNGDRYRAYSYTEDSRGNLKSVPHGVLRATEISSNSGMSIGETEPSKFYQISGLANIDEGWTIKQSNDLKIGVTAGLRTGGTGGTGIGIDADFLANTSNVGTMSYFMLSGAFDLSNADYMPIQFGIGFAYGFHLTRFVELAPYAVIGLEHIGYSSTDSSEDRFMRESAMLLEPGVRAAINVAYPLQVVAKAYYDVLALQGSTYKMYNYYVGHKSGLGFQFGVKWTF
;
A
#
# COMPACT_ATOMS: atom_id res chain seq x y z
N MET A 1 47.96 17.86 -10.79
CA MET A 1 48.10 16.53 -10.15
C MET A 1 46.93 16.38 -9.16
N ILE A 2 45.77 15.99 -9.70
CA ILE A 2 44.46 16.05 -9.01
C ILE A 2 44.19 14.66 -8.45
N LYS A 3 44.24 14.51 -7.13
CA LYS A 3 43.90 13.28 -6.42
C LYS A 3 42.72 13.52 -5.50
N LYS A 4 41.65 12.77 -5.79
CA LYS A 4 40.61 12.28 -4.86
C LYS A 4 39.71 13.34 -4.22
N ILE A 5 38.68 13.73 -4.97
CA ILE A 5 37.38 14.05 -4.37
C ILE A 5 36.53 12.77 -4.47
N PHE A 6 36.00 12.38 -3.31
CA PHE A 6 35.11 11.26 -3.09
C PHE A 6 33.86 11.42 -3.97
N ILE A 7 33.82 10.70 -5.09
CA ILE A 7 32.57 10.36 -5.78
C ILE A 7 32.04 9.15 -5.03
N SER A 8 31.22 9.37 -4.00
CA SER A 8 30.37 8.32 -3.44
C SER A 8 29.21 8.10 -4.40
N SER A 9 29.40 7.10 -5.26
CA SER A 9 28.43 6.38 -6.08
C SER A 9 26.95 6.70 -5.83
N LEU A 10 26.34 7.46 -6.75
CA LEU A 10 24.92 7.34 -7.07
C LEU A 10 24.79 6.58 -8.40
N PHE A 11 25.26 5.33 -8.41
CA PHE A 11 24.88 4.38 -9.46
C PHE A 11 23.51 3.82 -9.08
N ILE A 12 22.44 4.48 -9.55
CA ILE A 12 21.13 3.84 -9.62
C ILE A 12 21.23 2.81 -10.74
N PHE A 13 21.64 1.60 -10.37
CA PHE A 13 21.39 0.43 -11.20
C PHE A 13 19.88 0.24 -11.25
N LEU A 14 19.28 0.54 -12.40
CA LEU A 14 18.01 -0.06 -12.81
C LEU A 14 18.24 -1.57 -12.96
N LEU A 15 18.25 -2.28 -11.84
CA LEU A 15 18.07 -3.73 -11.80
C LEU A 15 16.63 -3.99 -12.21
N LEU A 16 16.39 -4.17 -13.50
CA LEU A 16 15.24 -4.93 -13.96
C LEU A 16 15.41 -6.34 -13.36
N PRO A 17 14.52 -6.81 -12.47
CA PRO A 17 14.56 -8.22 -12.10
C PRO A 17 14.31 -9.01 -13.38
N ALA A 18 15.33 -9.76 -13.82
CA ALA A 18 15.13 -10.86 -14.74
C ALA A 18 14.27 -11.88 -14.01
N ALA A 19 12.95 -11.72 -14.13
CA ALA A 19 12.00 -12.71 -13.69
C ALA A 19 12.21 -13.95 -14.55
N SER A 20 12.90 -14.94 -14.00
CA SER A 20 12.81 -16.32 -14.48
C SER A 20 11.36 -16.77 -14.22
N GLY A 21 10.53 -16.61 -15.26
CA GLY A 21 9.15 -17.04 -15.24
C GLY A 21 9.09 -18.57 -15.28
N GLN A 22 8.93 -19.21 -14.12
CA GLN A 22 8.07 -20.37 -14.09
C GLN A 22 6.67 -19.89 -14.52
N GLU A 23 6.10 -20.55 -15.52
CA GLU A 23 4.75 -20.29 -15.98
C GLU A 23 3.76 -20.67 -14.87
N LYS A 24 3.54 -19.77 -13.92
CA LYS A 24 2.41 -19.88 -12.99
C LYS A 24 1.16 -19.87 -13.85
N VAL A 25 0.32 -20.91 -13.73
CA VAL A 25 -1.04 -20.92 -14.29
C VAL A 25 -1.69 -19.60 -13.91
N LYS A 26 -2.04 -18.79 -14.90
CA LYS A 26 -2.63 -17.47 -14.65
C LYS A 26 -3.98 -17.67 -13.97
N GLU A 27 -4.03 -17.28 -12.70
CA GLU A 27 -5.25 -17.31 -11.90
C GLU A 27 -6.36 -16.51 -12.60
N VAL A 28 -7.56 -17.10 -12.64
CA VAL A 28 -8.75 -16.43 -13.14
C VAL A 28 -9.20 -15.43 -12.09
N VAL A 29 -9.18 -14.14 -12.44
CA VAL A 29 -9.63 -13.06 -11.54
C VAL A 29 -11.14 -13.13 -11.43
N THR A 30 -11.69 -13.60 -10.33
CA THR A 30 -13.14 -13.61 -10.09
C THR A 30 -13.57 -12.42 -9.22
N SER A 31 -14.86 -12.08 -9.24
CA SER A 31 -15.46 -11.08 -8.36
C SER A 31 -15.77 -11.62 -6.95
N ASN A 32 -15.51 -12.90 -6.70
CA ASN A 32 -15.78 -13.60 -5.44
C ASN A 32 -14.67 -13.27 -4.44
N TYR A 33 -14.62 -12.01 -4.02
CA TYR A 33 -13.83 -11.60 -2.87
C TYR A 33 -14.67 -11.83 -1.60
N ASN A 34 -14.11 -12.64 -0.70
CA ASN A 34 -14.58 -12.78 0.67
C ASN A 34 -13.63 -12.06 1.62
N ARG A 35 -14.20 -11.46 2.65
CA ARG A 35 -13.46 -10.77 3.70
C ARG A 35 -12.63 -11.75 4.52
N ASN A 36 -11.33 -11.46 4.58
CA ASN A 36 -10.42 -12.20 5.43
C ASN A 36 -10.48 -11.68 6.87
N SER A 37 -10.08 -12.52 7.82
CA SER A 37 -9.92 -12.13 9.22
C SER A 37 -8.45 -12.01 9.62
N ILE A 38 -8.14 -11.05 10.48
CA ILE A 38 -6.79 -10.80 11.01
C ILE A 38 -6.82 -10.82 12.54
N SER A 39 -5.80 -11.42 13.12
CA SER A 39 -5.45 -11.28 14.53
C SER A 39 -4.05 -10.72 14.69
N MET A 40 -3.93 -9.61 15.42
CA MET A 40 -2.65 -8.97 15.69
C MET A 40 -2.01 -9.55 16.95
N VAL A 41 -0.72 -9.88 16.86
CA VAL A 41 0.07 -10.43 17.95
C VAL A 41 1.35 -9.62 18.06
N THR A 42 1.72 -9.18 19.26
CA THR A 42 2.96 -8.42 19.47
C THR A 42 4.13 -9.35 19.75
N VAL A 43 5.26 -9.13 19.10
CA VAL A 43 6.53 -9.77 19.46
C VAL A 43 7.22 -8.97 20.57
N LEU A 44 7.40 -9.60 21.71
CA LEU A 44 8.08 -9.08 22.89
C LEU A 44 9.56 -9.45 22.83
N ARG A 45 10.41 -8.50 23.22
CA ARG A 45 11.86 -8.68 23.29
C ARG A 45 12.39 -8.80 24.73
N GLY A 46 11.52 -8.60 25.72
CA GLY A 46 11.87 -8.69 27.14
C GLY A 46 12.53 -7.42 27.69
N ASP A 47 12.32 -6.28 27.05
CA ASP A 47 12.90 -4.99 27.42
C ASP A 47 11.85 -3.96 27.86
N SER A 48 12.30 -2.75 28.19
CA SER A 48 11.45 -1.67 28.69
C SER A 48 10.46 -1.10 27.66
N TYR A 49 10.54 -1.50 26.38
CA TYR A 49 9.65 -1.04 25.32
C TYR A 49 8.50 -2.01 25.01
N ASP A 50 8.48 -3.19 25.62
CA ASP A 50 7.45 -4.21 25.41
C ASP A 50 6.03 -3.68 25.67
N SER A 51 5.85 -2.80 26.67
CA SER A 51 4.54 -2.24 27.02
C SER A 51 4.01 -1.27 25.96
N GLN A 52 4.89 -0.45 25.40
CA GLN A 52 4.60 0.53 24.37
C GLN A 52 4.31 -0.18 23.04
N ALA A 53 5.13 -1.17 22.68
CA ALA A 53 4.92 -2.02 21.51
C ALA A 53 3.55 -2.74 21.58
N THR A 54 3.23 -3.34 22.72
CA THR A 54 1.94 -4.03 22.91
C THR A 54 0.77 -3.06 22.82
N SER A 55 0.91 -1.87 23.39
CA SER A 55 -0.14 -0.84 23.34
C SER A 55 -0.38 -0.35 21.91
N ALA A 56 0.69 -0.05 21.17
CA ALA A 56 0.60 0.38 19.77
C ALA A 56 -0.12 -0.68 18.92
N VAL A 57 0.27 -1.95 19.01
CA VAL A 57 -0.36 -3.03 18.23
C VAL A 57 -1.81 -3.26 18.64
N ARG A 58 -2.11 -3.24 19.94
CA ARG A 58 -3.45 -3.56 20.46
C ARG A 58 -4.49 -2.50 20.16
N TYR A 59 -4.10 -1.23 20.18
CA TYR A 59 -5.01 -0.10 19.99
C TYR A 59 -5.00 0.45 18.56
N TYR A 60 -4.15 -0.08 17.67
CA TYR A 60 -4.18 0.29 16.27
C TYR A 60 -5.52 -0.07 15.64
N LYS A 61 -6.19 0.93 15.04
CA LYS A 61 -7.46 0.74 14.35
C LYS A 61 -7.21 0.13 12.97
N ILE A 62 -7.41 -1.19 12.86
CA ILE A 62 -7.41 -1.89 11.57
C ILE A 62 -8.62 -1.44 10.74
N SER A 63 -8.44 -1.40 9.42
CA SER A 63 -9.53 -1.14 8.47
C SER A 63 -10.67 -2.14 8.62
N GLU A 64 -11.90 -1.69 8.43
CA GLU A 64 -13.10 -2.53 8.37
C GLU A 64 -13.10 -3.51 7.18
N LYS A 65 -12.08 -3.45 6.32
CA LYS A 65 -11.79 -4.43 5.27
C LYS A 65 -11.56 -5.84 5.80
N PHE A 66 -11.11 -5.97 7.06
CA PHE A 66 -10.85 -7.24 7.71
C PHE A 66 -11.81 -7.48 8.86
N ASP A 67 -12.17 -8.74 9.08
CA ASP A 67 -12.73 -9.17 10.35
C ASP A 67 -11.62 -9.34 11.39
N LEU A 68 -11.96 -9.20 12.67
CA LEU A 68 -10.99 -9.36 13.76
C LEU A 68 -11.34 -10.60 14.60
N ASN A 69 -10.38 -11.48 14.84
CA ASN A 69 -10.53 -12.57 15.82
C ASN A 69 -9.83 -12.19 17.13
N SER A 70 -10.49 -12.46 18.24
CA SER A 70 -9.96 -12.20 19.58
C SER A 70 -9.16 -13.40 20.05
N LEU A 71 -7.83 -13.29 20.01
CA LEU A 71 -6.95 -14.33 20.50
C LEU A 71 -6.72 -14.20 22.02
N LYS A 72 -6.55 -15.35 22.66
CA LYS A 72 -6.06 -15.41 24.06
C LYS A 72 -4.58 -15.02 24.08
N THR A 73 -3.81 -15.53 23.12
CA THR A 73 -2.40 -15.22 22.92
C THR A 73 -2.29 -13.93 22.10
N ARG A 74 -2.00 -12.82 22.79
CA ARG A 74 -1.83 -11.49 22.18
C ARG A 74 -0.38 -11.08 22.03
N THR A 75 0.51 -11.81 22.68
CA THR A 75 1.94 -11.53 22.67
C THR A 75 2.71 -12.84 22.59
N VAL A 76 3.88 -12.78 21.95
CA VAL A 76 4.85 -13.86 21.93
C VAL A 76 6.22 -13.32 22.29
N ARG A 77 7.14 -14.15 22.76
CA ARG A 77 8.49 -13.69 23.14
C ARG A 77 9.54 -14.28 22.21
N VAL A 78 10.41 -13.42 21.70
CA VAL A 78 11.64 -13.80 20.99
C VAL A 78 12.82 -13.21 21.76
N SER A 79 13.69 -14.08 22.27
CA SER A 79 14.81 -13.71 23.15
C SER A 79 15.99 -13.14 22.36
N LYS A 80 15.80 -11.94 21.78
CA LYS A 80 16.80 -11.21 21.00
C LYS A 80 16.67 -9.72 21.23
N THR A 81 17.79 -9.02 21.35
CA THR A 81 17.81 -7.56 21.61
C THR A 81 17.12 -6.79 20.48
N ARG A 82 16.50 -5.65 20.82
CA ARG A 82 15.89 -4.74 19.81
C ARG A 82 16.90 -4.08 18.88
N SER A 83 18.20 -4.17 19.15
CA SER A 83 19.24 -3.71 18.22
C SER A 83 19.29 -4.54 16.93
N GLU A 84 18.76 -5.77 16.96
CA GLU A 84 18.82 -6.71 15.86
C GLU A 84 17.42 -7.01 15.27
N PRO A 85 17.32 -7.14 13.93
CA PRO A 85 16.11 -7.64 13.30
C PRO A 85 15.87 -9.11 13.68
N ILE A 86 14.61 -9.51 13.64
CA ILE A 86 14.22 -10.92 13.70
C ILE A 86 14.03 -11.50 12.30
N TYR A 87 14.38 -12.76 12.17
CA TYR A 87 14.23 -13.55 10.96
C TYR A 87 13.00 -14.45 11.06
N GLN A 88 12.43 -14.80 9.91
CA GLN A 88 11.28 -15.68 9.79
C GLN A 88 11.44 -16.98 10.61
N SER A 89 12.61 -17.61 10.58
CA SER A 89 12.89 -18.85 11.32
C SER A 89 12.73 -18.73 12.84
N GLU A 90 13.08 -17.56 13.41
CA GLU A 90 12.94 -17.30 14.85
C GLU A 90 11.46 -17.15 15.23
N VAL A 91 10.65 -16.58 14.32
CA VAL A 91 9.21 -16.44 14.50
C VAL A 91 8.51 -17.78 14.29
N ASP A 92 8.92 -18.56 13.29
CA ASP A 92 8.39 -19.90 13.01
C ASP A 92 8.53 -20.83 14.23
N GLU A 93 9.67 -20.79 14.91
CA GLU A 93 9.88 -21.59 16.13
C GLU A 93 8.84 -21.27 17.21
N VAL A 94 8.50 -20.00 17.39
CA VAL A 94 7.54 -19.55 18.40
C VAL A 94 6.11 -19.82 17.96
N VAL A 95 5.78 -19.58 16.69
CA VAL A 95 4.46 -19.85 16.12
C VAL A 95 4.12 -21.33 16.20
N ASN A 96 5.08 -22.22 15.89
CA ASN A 96 4.87 -23.68 15.95
C ASN A 96 4.70 -24.23 17.37
N LYS A 97 5.11 -23.48 18.40
CA LYS A 97 4.90 -23.85 19.82
C LYS A 97 3.55 -23.38 20.35
N ILE A 98 2.86 -22.48 19.64
CA ILE A 98 1.62 -21.85 20.10
C ILE A 98 0.44 -22.37 19.28
N ARG A 99 -0.66 -22.68 19.96
CA ARG A 99 -1.88 -23.22 19.35
C ARG A 99 -2.79 -22.11 18.80
N PHE A 100 -2.28 -21.31 17.86
CA PHE A 100 -3.02 -20.20 17.27
C PHE A 100 -4.29 -20.63 16.52
N ALA A 101 -4.22 -21.71 15.74
CA ALA A 101 -5.37 -22.18 14.97
C ALA A 101 -6.57 -22.56 15.87
N PRO A 102 -6.41 -23.36 16.95
CA PRO A 102 -7.48 -23.56 17.93
C PRO A 102 -8.02 -22.26 18.56
N GLU A 103 -7.18 -21.27 18.84
CA GLU A 103 -7.65 -19.98 19.37
C GLU A 103 -8.49 -19.20 18.35
N ILE A 104 -8.10 -19.23 17.06
CA ILE A 104 -8.89 -18.66 15.96
C ILE A 104 -10.24 -19.35 15.88
N LEU A 105 -10.28 -20.69 15.83
CA LEU A 105 -11.52 -21.45 15.76
C LEU A 105 -12.42 -21.19 16.98
N ALA A 106 -11.83 -21.12 18.18
CA ALA A 106 -12.57 -20.77 19.40
C ALA A 106 -13.19 -19.37 19.31
N SER A 107 -12.47 -18.39 18.74
CA SER A 107 -12.99 -17.04 18.53
C SER A 107 -14.09 -17.00 17.47
N ILE A 108 -13.94 -17.74 16.37
CA ILE A 108 -14.92 -17.71 15.26
C ILE A 108 -16.19 -18.46 15.63
N PHE A 109 -16.08 -19.58 16.35
CA PHE A 109 -17.22 -20.40 16.76
C PHE A 109 -17.69 -20.13 18.18
N ASN A 110 -17.32 -18.98 18.75
CA ASN A 110 -17.77 -18.52 20.07
C ASN A 110 -17.66 -19.61 21.15
N ARG A 111 -16.54 -20.33 21.17
CA ARG A 111 -16.35 -21.48 22.06
C ARG A 111 -16.35 -21.03 23.51
N ASP A 112 -17.21 -21.61 24.34
CA ASP A 112 -17.31 -21.28 25.75
C ASP A 112 -16.32 -22.10 26.63
N ALA A 113 -16.39 -21.89 27.94
CA ALA A 113 -15.54 -22.59 28.92
C ALA A 113 -15.83 -24.11 28.98
N ASN A 114 -17.06 -24.54 28.68
CA ASN A 114 -17.48 -25.93 28.66
C ASN A 114 -17.15 -26.65 27.34
N GLY A 115 -16.72 -25.88 26.33
CA GLY A 115 -16.40 -26.34 24.98
C GLY A 115 -17.56 -26.33 24.01
N MET A 116 -18.72 -25.79 24.41
CA MET A 116 -19.84 -25.57 23.51
C MET A 116 -19.50 -24.49 22.50
N MET A 117 -19.99 -24.63 21.27
CA MET A 117 -19.71 -23.72 20.15
C MET A 117 -21.00 -23.33 19.44
N ASN A 118 -20.96 -22.22 18.70
CA ASN A 118 -22.05 -21.81 17.82
C ASN A 118 -21.53 -21.02 16.61
N ASP A 119 -22.36 -20.91 15.60
CA ASP A 119 -22.07 -20.30 14.30
C ASP A 119 -22.47 -18.82 14.20
N LYS A 120 -22.89 -18.18 15.29
CA LYS A 120 -23.44 -16.81 15.23
C LYS A 120 -22.47 -15.80 14.61
N THR A 121 -21.18 -15.91 14.92
CA THR A 121 -20.16 -14.98 14.39
C THR A 121 -19.90 -15.25 12.91
N ILE A 122 -19.82 -16.51 12.48
CA ILE A 122 -19.61 -16.83 11.06
C ILE A 122 -20.83 -16.46 10.21
N LEU A 123 -22.05 -16.67 10.72
CA LEU A 123 -23.28 -16.24 10.08
C LEU A 123 -23.35 -14.70 9.98
N TYR A 124 -22.99 -13.99 11.05
CA TYR A 124 -22.91 -12.53 11.02
C TYR A 124 -21.88 -12.06 9.97
N ARG A 125 -20.70 -12.67 9.93
CA ARG A 125 -19.65 -12.33 8.96
C ARG A 125 -20.08 -12.63 7.54
N GLY A 126 -20.72 -13.77 7.26
CA GLY A 126 -21.26 -14.07 5.94
C GLY A 126 -22.30 -13.05 5.48
N ASN A 127 -23.22 -12.65 6.36
CA ASN A 127 -24.20 -11.60 6.07
C ASN A 127 -23.55 -10.21 5.89
N TYR A 128 -22.49 -9.93 6.63
CA TYR A 128 -21.74 -8.69 6.51
C TYR A 128 -20.85 -8.69 5.27
N ASP A 129 -20.28 -9.82 4.86
CA ASP A 129 -19.38 -9.92 3.72
C ASP A 129 -20.14 -9.91 2.39
N ALA A 130 -21.37 -10.41 2.38
CA ALA A 130 -22.27 -10.33 1.23
C ALA A 130 -22.34 -8.88 0.71
N LYS A 131 -21.82 -8.66 -0.50
CA LYS A 131 -21.91 -7.36 -1.14
C LYS A 131 -23.35 -7.09 -1.53
N ASP A 132 -23.69 -5.82 -1.71
CA ASP A 132 -25.00 -5.44 -2.24
C ASP A 132 -25.32 -6.17 -3.57
N GLN A 133 -24.30 -6.45 -4.39
CA GLN A 133 -24.46 -7.23 -5.61
C GLN A 133 -24.79 -8.70 -5.35
N ASP A 134 -24.21 -9.31 -4.32
CA ASP A 134 -24.47 -10.70 -3.95
C ASP A 134 -25.89 -10.85 -3.40
N VAL A 135 -26.38 -9.84 -2.65
CA VAL A 135 -27.79 -9.79 -2.20
C VAL A 135 -28.75 -9.65 -3.38
N ILE A 136 -28.45 -8.80 -4.36
CA ILE A 136 -29.26 -8.65 -5.58
C ILE A 136 -29.29 -9.97 -6.38
N ASN A 137 -28.13 -10.61 -6.54
CA ASN A 137 -28.00 -11.89 -7.24
C ASN A 137 -28.72 -13.02 -6.49
N ALA A 138 -28.60 -13.08 -5.16
CA ALA A 138 -29.26 -14.08 -4.32
C ALA A 138 -30.79 -13.94 -4.30
N ARG A 139 -31.32 -12.70 -4.29
CA ARG A 139 -32.76 -12.44 -4.46
C ARG A 139 -33.28 -12.97 -5.80
N ALA A 140 -32.46 -12.94 -6.85
CA ALA A 140 -32.80 -13.51 -8.15
C ALA A 140 -32.66 -15.04 -8.22
N ALA A 141 -31.81 -15.66 -7.39
CA ALA A 141 -31.38 -17.06 -7.55
C ALA A 141 -32.03 -18.10 -6.60
N ARG A 142 -32.81 -17.72 -5.56
CA ARG A 142 -33.44 -18.65 -4.55
C ARG A 142 -32.47 -19.75 -4.05
N VAL A 143 -31.34 -19.37 -3.47
CA VAL A 143 -30.24 -20.30 -3.14
C VAL A 143 -30.55 -21.15 -1.88
N GLY A 144 -30.26 -22.46 -1.97
CA GLY A 144 -30.45 -23.49 -0.93
C GLY A 144 -29.25 -23.72 0.01
N THR A 145 -29.36 -24.70 0.89
CA THR A 145 -28.52 -24.95 2.08
C THR A 145 -27.04 -25.23 1.82
N ASP A 146 -26.64 -25.68 0.63
CA ASP A 146 -25.25 -26.03 0.31
C ASP A 146 -24.34 -24.79 0.21
N ALA A 147 -24.89 -23.61 -0.11
CA ALA A 147 -24.15 -22.36 -0.21
C ALA A 147 -23.63 -21.84 1.14
N LEU A 148 -24.26 -22.23 2.26
CA LEU A 148 -23.86 -21.78 3.60
C LEU A 148 -22.57 -22.48 4.06
N GLY A 149 -22.36 -23.74 3.68
CA GLY A 149 -21.15 -24.50 4.00
C GLY A 149 -19.91 -23.94 3.29
N GLU A 150 -20.02 -23.62 2.00
CA GLU A 150 -18.92 -23.04 1.22
C GLU A 150 -18.54 -21.62 1.68
N LEU A 151 -19.53 -20.78 2.02
CA LEU A 151 -19.29 -19.44 2.58
C LEU A 151 -18.62 -19.52 3.96
N GLY A 152 -19.06 -20.46 4.82
CA GLY A 152 -18.45 -20.70 6.12
C GLY A 152 -16.98 -21.11 5.98
N HIS A 153 -16.67 -22.08 5.12
CA HIS A 153 -15.29 -22.51 4.89
C HIS A 153 -14.39 -21.38 4.39
N ALA A 154 -14.83 -20.60 3.40
CA ALA A 154 -14.03 -19.54 2.82
C ALA A 154 -13.66 -18.44 3.84
N LEU A 155 -14.60 -18.12 4.74
CA LEU A 155 -14.37 -17.13 5.80
C LEU A 155 -13.46 -17.66 6.92
N VAL A 156 -13.58 -18.93 7.31
CA VAL A 156 -12.72 -19.53 8.34
C VAL A 156 -11.31 -19.75 7.79
N SER A 157 -11.17 -20.32 6.59
CA SER A 157 -9.89 -20.54 5.93
C SER A 157 -9.18 -19.23 5.56
N GLY A 158 -9.94 -18.14 5.37
CA GLY A 158 -9.45 -16.76 5.25
C GLY A 158 -8.95 -16.12 6.55
N SER A 159 -8.50 -16.91 7.54
CA SER A 159 -8.00 -16.38 8.82
C SER A 159 -6.49 -16.26 8.85
N TYR A 160 -6.01 -15.12 9.33
CA TYR A 160 -4.60 -14.78 9.41
C TYR A 160 -4.21 -14.32 10.81
N ILE A 161 -2.97 -14.60 11.20
CA ILE A 161 -2.29 -13.89 12.28
C ILE A 161 -1.20 -13.01 11.70
N VAL A 162 -1.00 -11.84 12.31
CA VAL A 162 0.07 -10.92 11.98
C VAL A 162 0.88 -10.66 13.24
N LEU A 163 2.11 -11.18 13.26
CA LEU A 163 3.06 -10.95 14.34
C LEU A 163 3.85 -9.69 14.03
N THR A 164 3.73 -8.68 14.90
CA THR A 164 4.37 -7.36 14.73
C THR A 164 5.48 -7.16 15.74
N ASP A 165 6.66 -6.83 15.25
CA ASP A 165 7.86 -6.53 16.03
C ASP A 165 8.34 -5.10 15.79
N PHE A 166 9.00 -4.53 16.80
CA PHE A 166 9.69 -3.24 16.71
C PHE A 166 11.17 -3.40 17.08
N SER A 167 12.06 -2.82 16.31
CA SER A 167 13.51 -2.84 16.53
C SER A 167 14.10 -1.45 16.33
N LYS A 168 15.33 -1.23 16.78
CA LYS A 168 16.06 0.05 16.66
C LYS A 168 15.22 1.25 17.10
N ILE A 169 14.65 1.15 18.31
CA ILE A 169 13.95 2.27 18.93
C ILE A 169 14.99 3.26 19.43
N GLU A 170 15.07 4.42 18.79
CA GLU A 170 16.05 5.46 19.12
C GLU A 170 15.32 6.76 19.47
N ARG A 171 15.90 7.49 20.42
CA ARG A 171 15.45 8.82 20.82
C ARG A 171 16.58 9.79 20.55
N ASP A 172 16.31 10.76 19.69
CA ASP A 172 17.19 11.88 19.43
C ASP A 172 16.57 13.17 19.97
N THR A 173 17.40 14.17 20.25
CA THR A 173 16.96 15.51 20.64
C THR A 173 17.72 16.53 19.82
N ASP A 174 16.99 17.32 19.03
CA ASP A 174 17.61 18.32 18.17
C ASP A 174 18.26 19.46 18.98
N GLN A 175 19.00 20.33 18.29
CA GLN A 175 19.68 21.48 18.91
C GLN A 175 18.70 22.50 19.56
N LYS A 176 17.41 22.42 19.21
CA LYS A 176 16.34 23.26 19.74
C LYS A 176 15.60 22.60 20.92
N GLY A 177 16.02 21.40 21.33
CA GLY A 177 15.42 20.65 22.43
C GLY A 177 14.20 19.82 22.04
N ASN A 178 13.85 19.73 20.74
CA ASN A 178 12.75 18.90 20.27
C ASN A 178 13.16 17.43 20.27
N VAL A 179 12.29 16.58 20.82
CA VAL A 179 12.52 15.14 20.87
C VAL A 179 11.99 14.48 19.61
N HIS A 180 12.80 13.61 19.01
CA HIS A 180 12.42 12.77 17.89
C HIS A 180 12.64 11.31 18.26
N TRP A 181 11.66 10.47 17.93
CA TRP A 181 11.76 9.03 18.06
C TRP A 181 11.79 8.40 16.67
N SER A 182 12.66 7.42 16.48
CA SER A 182 12.68 6.56 15.29
C SER A 182 12.55 5.10 15.71
N THR A 183 11.96 4.29 14.83
CA THR A 183 11.85 2.85 15.05
C THR A 183 11.74 2.11 13.72
N ASN A 184 12.31 0.91 13.68
CA ASN A 184 12.05 -0.07 12.64
C ASN A 184 10.93 -1.00 13.10
N ALA A 185 10.17 -1.53 12.15
CA ALA A 185 9.15 -2.53 12.44
C ALA A 185 9.14 -3.65 11.39
N GLN A 186 8.79 -4.85 11.83
CA GLN A 186 8.62 -6.03 10.99
C GLN A 186 7.25 -6.66 11.27
N ALA A 187 6.61 -7.18 10.24
CA ALA A 187 5.39 -7.98 10.36
C ALA A 187 5.56 -9.32 9.66
N PHE A 188 5.08 -10.38 10.31
CA PHE A 188 5.06 -11.75 9.79
C PHE A 188 3.62 -12.23 9.74
N ALA A 189 3.10 -12.44 8.54
CA ALA A 189 1.74 -12.89 8.31
C ALA A 189 1.72 -14.41 8.08
N TYR A 190 0.84 -15.10 8.81
CA TYR A 190 0.57 -16.52 8.63
C TYR A 190 -0.92 -16.74 8.39
N LYS A 191 -1.24 -17.66 7.50
CA LYS A 191 -2.61 -18.12 7.23
C LYS A 191 -2.88 -19.42 7.99
N ILE A 192 -4.08 -19.61 8.49
CA ILE A 192 -4.50 -20.92 9.03
C ILE A 192 -4.47 -21.98 7.91
N GLY A 193 -3.81 -23.11 8.15
CA GLY A 193 -3.75 -24.25 7.23
C GLY A 193 -5.02 -25.11 7.31
N LEU A 194 -6.18 -24.50 7.05
CA LEU A 194 -7.48 -25.14 7.17
C LEU A 194 -8.09 -25.42 5.79
N ASP A 195 -7.92 -26.64 5.30
CA ASP A 195 -8.62 -27.14 4.11
C ASP A 195 -10.01 -27.71 4.49
N MET A 196 -10.77 -28.15 3.47
CA MET A 196 -12.12 -28.69 3.68
C MET A 196 -12.11 -29.96 4.52
N ASP A 197 -11.13 -30.84 4.31
CA ASP A 197 -11.03 -32.10 5.05
C ASP A 197 -10.75 -31.84 6.54
N THR A 198 -9.83 -30.93 6.84
CA THR A 198 -9.51 -30.52 8.21
C THR A 198 -10.70 -29.85 8.89
N LEU A 199 -11.49 -29.05 8.15
CA LEU A 199 -12.70 -28.43 8.70
C LEU A 199 -13.79 -29.46 8.98
N ASN A 200 -13.99 -30.43 8.08
CA ASN A 200 -14.93 -31.53 8.30
C ASN A 200 -14.53 -32.36 9.52
N ASP A 201 -13.24 -32.69 9.64
CA ASP A 201 -12.68 -33.36 10.81
C ASP A 201 -12.90 -32.57 12.10
N PHE A 202 -12.76 -31.24 12.06
CA PHE A 202 -13.08 -30.39 13.19
C PHE A 202 -14.56 -30.50 13.59
N TYR A 203 -15.49 -30.41 12.64
CA TYR A 203 -16.92 -30.55 12.93
C TYR A 203 -17.26 -31.94 13.49
N GLU A 204 -16.71 -33.00 12.90
CA GLU A 204 -16.99 -34.36 13.33
C GLU A 204 -16.42 -34.66 14.73
N LYS A 205 -15.15 -34.28 14.96
CA LYS A 205 -14.38 -34.74 16.13
C LYS A 205 -14.36 -33.75 17.29
N CYS A 206 -14.62 -32.46 17.05
CA CYS A 206 -14.48 -31.42 18.07
C CYS A 206 -15.79 -30.69 18.41
N TRP A 207 -16.79 -30.72 17.53
CA TRP A 207 -18.03 -29.97 17.74
C TRP A 207 -18.97 -30.66 18.72
N ILE A 208 -19.28 -29.99 19.83
CA ILE A 208 -20.16 -30.53 20.87
C ILE A 208 -21.62 -30.14 20.58
N TYR A 209 -22.50 -31.14 20.54
CA TYR A 209 -23.95 -30.97 20.45
C TYR A 209 -24.60 -31.06 21.84
N ASP A 210 -25.78 -30.44 21.99
CA ASP A 210 -26.49 -30.40 23.27
C ASP A 210 -26.89 -31.81 23.77
N ASP A 211 -27.23 -32.70 22.84
CA ASP A 211 -27.63 -34.09 23.04
C ASP A 211 -26.46 -35.07 23.19
N ASP A 212 -25.21 -34.63 23.02
CA ASP A 212 -24.04 -35.46 23.28
C ASP A 212 -24.03 -35.90 24.76
N THR A 213 -23.73 -37.18 24.99
CA THR A 213 -23.49 -37.71 26.35
C THR A 213 -22.26 -37.06 26.98
N ASP A 214 -22.17 -37.03 28.32
CA ASP A 214 -21.02 -36.43 29.01
C ASP A 214 -19.67 -37.05 28.60
N ALA A 215 -19.67 -38.36 28.30
CA ALA A 215 -18.48 -39.06 27.80
C ALA A 215 -18.04 -38.53 26.43
N VAL A 216 -18.98 -38.40 25.49
CA VAL A 216 -18.72 -37.83 24.15
C VAL A 216 -18.27 -36.37 24.26
N LYS A 217 -18.90 -35.58 25.14
CA LYS A 217 -18.49 -34.20 25.42
C LYS A 217 -17.04 -34.12 25.93
N GLN A 218 -16.61 -35.06 26.78
CA GLN A 218 -15.22 -35.13 27.25
C GLN A 218 -14.24 -35.50 26.12
N GLU A 219 -14.59 -36.48 25.29
CA GLU A 219 -13.79 -36.89 24.14
C GLU A 219 -13.57 -35.73 23.16
N LYS A 220 -14.64 -35.04 22.76
CA LYS A 220 -14.57 -33.90 21.83
C LYS A 220 -13.77 -32.72 22.39
N ARG A 221 -13.82 -32.49 23.71
CA ARG A 221 -12.95 -31.51 24.39
C ARG A 221 -11.47 -31.88 24.26
N LEU A 222 -11.12 -33.15 24.45
CA LEU A 222 -9.75 -33.63 24.31
C LEU A 222 -9.30 -33.57 22.84
N ALA A 223 -10.17 -33.92 21.89
CA ALA A 223 -9.90 -33.80 20.47
C ALA A 223 -9.56 -32.35 20.09
N PHE A 224 -10.34 -31.36 20.55
CA PHE A 224 -10.05 -29.94 20.35
C PHE A 224 -8.71 -29.51 20.99
N GLN A 225 -8.40 -30.03 22.18
CA GLN A 225 -7.13 -29.76 22.86
C GLN A 225 -5.91 -30.32 22.12
N ASN A 226 -6.10 -31.39 21.33
CA ASN A 226 -5.05 -32.04 20.56
C ASN A 226 -5.06 -31.65 19.06
N LEU A 227 -6.05 -30.88 18.61
CA LEU A 227 -6.20 -30.43 17.22
C LEU A 227 -4.92 -29.77 16.69
N ASP A 228 -4.27 -30.37 15.70
CA ASP A 228 -3.04 -29.82 15.14
C ASP A 228 -3.33 -29.24 13.76
N ILE A 229 -3.35 -27.91 13.68
CA ILE A 229 -3.58 -27.17 12.44
C ILE A 229 -2.43 -26.18 12.29
N PRO A 230 -1.62 -26.29 11.23
CA PRO A 230 -0.45 -25.46 11.07
C PRO A 230 -0.82 -24.01 10.74
N MET A 231 0.04 -23.08 11.14
CA MET A 231 0.03 -21.70 10.65
C MET A 231 1.05 -21.60 9.52
N ILE A 232 0.58 -21.30 8.31
CA ILE A 232 1.39 -21.29 7.08
C ILE A 232 1.94 -19.88 6.86
N PRO A 233 3.27 -19.64 6.81
CA PRO A 233 3.81 -18.33 6.53
C PRO A 233 3.44 -17.90 5.10
N VAL A 234 2.91 -16.69 4.95
CA VAL A 234 2.44 -16.18 3.65
C VAL A 234 3.15 -14.90 3.20
N ALA A 235 3.58 -14.05 4.12
CA ALA A 235 4.29 -12.82 3.79
C ALA A 235 5.05 -12.26 5.00
N GLU A 236 6.16 -11.57 4.72
CA GLU A 236 6.83 -10.66 5.66
C GLU A 236 6.70 -9.24 5.14
N ALA A 237 6.72 -8.23 6.01
CA ALA A 237 6.90 -6.83 5.65
C ALA A 237 7.86 -6.14 6.62
N ARG A 238 8.57 -5.10 6.14
CA ARG A 238 9.47 -4.28 6.95
C ARG A 238 9.27 -2.80 6.64
N THR A 239 9.40 -1.96 7.66
CA THR A 239 9.32 -0.51 7.51
C THR A 239 10.11 0.20 8.61
N SER A 240 10.25 1.51 8.47
CA SER A 240 10.82 2.38 9.48
C SER A 240 10.04 3.68 9.49
N SER A 241 9.88 4.29 10.66
CA SER A 241 9.23 5.60 10.78
C SER A 241 9.90 6.42 11.88
N SER A 242 9.69 7.73 11.82
CA SER A 242 10.10 8.68 12.82
C SER A 242 8.99 9.67 13.13
N ALA A 243 8.81 10.03 14.40
CA ALA A 243 7.83 11.00 14.84
C ALA A 243 8.29 11.70 16.13
N SER A 244 7.59 12.75 16.55
CA SER A 244 7.90 13.44 17.82
C SER A 244 7.55 12.60 19.05
N LYS A 245 6.66 11.61 18.91
CA LYS A 245 6.31 10.63 19.95
C LYS A 245 6.56 9.21 19.43
N LEU A 246 7.04 8.34 20.32
CA LEU A 246 7.28 6.93 19.98
C LEU A 246 6.02 6.21 19.50
N GLU A 247 4.87 6.48 20.15
CA GLU A 247 3.59 5.90 19.77
C GLU A 247 3.19 6.26 18.33
N ASP A 248 3.41 7.51 17.91
CA ASP A 248 3.10 7.97 16.55
C ASP A 248 4.01 7.29 15.51
N ALA A 249 5.30 7.11 15.84
CA ALA A 249 6.23 6.37 14.99
C ALA A 249 5.82 4.89 14.86
N MET A 250 5.46 4.25 15.96
CA MET A 250 5.00 2.86 15.99
C MET A 250 3.67 2.69 15.21
N ASN A 251 2.69 3.56 15.42
CA ASN A 251 1.42 3.52 14.71
C ASN A 251 1.57 3.74 13.20
N SER A 252 2.46 4.65 12.80
CA SER A 252 2.82 4.85 11.39
C SER A 252 3.43 3.58 10.78
N CYS A 253 4.36 2.95 11.51
CA CYS A 253 4.92 1.67 11.11
C CYS A 253 3.86 0.57 10.95
N ILE A 254 2.90 0.44 11.87
CA ILE A 254 1.84 -0.56 11.76
C ILE A 254 1.00 -0.33 10.49
N GLY A 255 0.62 0.91 10.20
CA GLY A 255 -0.11 1.24 8.97
C GLY A 255 0.63 0.86 7.70
N ASP A 256 1.92 1.20 7.64
CA ASP A 256 2.79 0.83 6.52
C ASP A 256 2.96 -0.69 6.38
N LEU A 257 3.09 -1.41 7.49
CA LEU A 257 3.21 -2.86 7.49
C LEU A 257 1.95 -3.52 6.94
N ILE A 258 0.76 -3.10 7.39
CA ILE A 258 -0.52 -3.61 6.86
C ILE A 258 -0.65 -3.32 5.37
N PHE A 259 -0.36 -2.09 4.93
CA PHE A 259 -0.38 -1.74 3.51
C PHE A 259 0.59 -2.60 2.66
N LYS A 260 1.80 -2.85 3.16
CA LYS A 260 2.79 -3.70 2.50
C LYS A 260 2.35 -5.17 2.45
N LEU A 261 1.72 -5.67 3.51
CA LEU A 261 1.16 -7.04 3.54
C LEU A 261 -0.02 -7.18 2.57
N GLU A 262 -0.92 -6.20 2.51
CA GLU A 262 -2.01 -6.17 1.51
C GLU A 262 -1.49 -6.22 0.07
N SER A 263 -0.33 -5.61 -0.19
CA SER A 263 0.30 -5.64 -1.51
C SER A 263 1.04 -6.95 -1.82
N ARG A 264 1.24 -7.81 -0.81
CA ARG A 264 1.98 -9.09 -0.91
C ARG A 264 1.08 -10.32 -0.80
N ILE A 265 -0.12 -10.18 -0.24
CA ILE A 265 -1.08 -11.28 -0.03
C ILE A 265 -2.25 -11.09 -1.01
N PRO A 266 -2.27 -11.79 -2.16
CA PRO A 266 -3.29 -11.58 -3.19
C PRO A 266 -4.72 -11.82 -2.74
N ALA A 267 -4.92 -12.70 -1.74
CA ALA A 267 -6.22 -12.97 -1.16
C ALA A 267 -6.83 -11.73 -0.46
N TRP A 268 -6.01 -10.74 -0.08
CA TRP A 268 -6.47 -9.49 0.52
C TRP A 268 -6.81 -8.42 -0.52
N GLU A 269 -6.60 -8.66 -1.81
CA GLU A 269 -6.94 -7.70 -2.87
C GLU A 269 -8.45 -7.76 -3.17
N VAL A 270 -9.14 -6.63 -3.00
CA VAL A 270 -10.58 -6.56 -3.26
C VAL A 270 -10.86 -6.71 -4.76
N ALA A 271 -11.71 -7.67 -5.12
CA ALA A 271 -12.17 -7.88 -6.49
C ALA A 271 -13.69 -7.77 -6.57
N VAL A 272 -14.18 -6.97 -7.53
CA VAL A 272 -15.61 -6.72 -7.74
C VAL A 272 -15.95 -6.41 -9.19
N THR A 273 -17.21 -6.63 -9.56
CA THR A 273 -17.72 -6.37 -10.91
C THR A 273 -18.12 -4.90 -11.09
N ILE A 274 -17.87 -4.37 -12.29
CA ILE A 274 -18.40 -3.08 -12.75
C ILE A 274 -19.88 -3.23 -13.05
N ILE A 275 -20.71 -2.40 -12.42
CA ILE A 275 -22.18 -2.42 -12.53
C ILE A 275 -22.75 -1.25 -13.33
N GLY A 276 -21.91 -0.33 -13.78
CA GLY A 276 -22.35 0.84 -14.52
C GLY A 276 -21.23 1.50 -15.31
N LYS A 277 -21.55 1.98 -16.51
CA LYS A 277 -20.72 2.84 -17.35
C LYS A 277 -21.16 4.30 -17.24
N ARG A 278 -20.19 5.23 -17.31
CA ARG A 278 -20.37 6.70 -17.34
C ARG A 278 -21.14 7.30 -16.15
N PRO A 279 -20.51 7.42 -14.97
CA PRO A 279 -19.15 7.00 -14.63
C PRO A 279 -19.04 5.48 -14.41
N LEU A 280 -17.82 4.95 -14.40
CA LEU A 280 -17.60 3.56 -14.01
C LEU A 280 -17.97 3.39 -12.55
N ARG A 281 -18.79 2.39 -12.22
CA ARG A 281 -19.36 2.18 -10.90
C ARG A 281 -19.18 0.75 -10.41
N ALA A 282 -18.87 0.59 -9.13
CA ALA A 282 -18.82 -0.71 -8.46
C ALA A 282 -19.38 -0.59 -7.04
N LYS A 283 -20.04 -1.65 -6.55
CA LYS A 283 -20.63 -1.73 -5.20
C LYS A 283 -19.57 -2.07 -4.15
N ILE A 284 -18.62 -1.16 -3.98
CA ILE A 284 -17.61 -1.16 -2.91
C ILE A 284 -17.48 0.25 -2.34
N GLY A 285 -16.94 0.38 -1.13
CA GLY A 285 -16.82 1.64 -0.43
C GLY A 285 -15.86 1.56 0.77
N THR A 286 -16.14 2.38 1.78
CA THR A 286 -15.32 2.50 2.99
C THR A 286 -15.14 1.18 3.75
N LYS A 287 -16.13 0.28 3.69
CA LYS A 287 -16.13 -1.04 4.31
C LYS A 287 -15.08 -2.00 3.71
N GLU A 288 -14.76 -1.85 2.43
CA GLU A 288 -13.67 -2.57 1.77
C GLU A 288 -12.34 -1.81 1.85
N GLY A 289 -12.29 -0.72 2.64
CA GLY A 289 -11.11 0.12 2.80
C GLY A 289 -10.83 1.06 1.65
N LEU A 290 -11.79 1.25 0.72
CA LEU A 290 -11.60 2.07 -0.48
C LEU A 290 -11.37 3.55 -0.14
N ARG A 291 -10.37 4.16 -0.78
CA ARG A 291 -10.02 5.57 -0.65
C ARG A 291 -9.89 6.22 -2.02
N ASN A 292 -9.99 7.55 -2.06
CA ASN A 292 -9.75 8.31 -3.28
C ASN A 292 -8.33 8.02 -3.83
N GLY A 293 -8.25 7.84 -5.15
CA GLY A 293 -7.01 7.54 -5.84
C GLY A 293 -6.52 6.10 -5.67
N ASP A 294 -7.23 5.21 -4.98
CA ASP A 294 -6.84 3.79 -4.93
C ASP A 294 -6.89 3.18 -6.32
N ARG A 295 -5.87 2.36 -6.63
CA ARG A 295 -5.66 1.81 -7.97
C ARG A 295 -6.29 0.43 -8.12
N TYR A 296 -6.95 0.24 -9.26
CA TYR A 296 -7.54 -1.03 -9.66
C TYR A 296 -7.14 -1.39 -11.09
N ARG A 297 -7.10 -2.68 -11.41
CA ARG A 297 -6.96 -3.19 -12.78
C ARG A 297 -8.26 -3.83 -13.24
N ALA A 298 -8.69 -3.52 -14.46
CA ALA A 298 -9.86 -4.14 -15.08
C ALA A 298 -9.48 -5.38 -15.88
N TYR A 299 -10.35 -6.38 -15.81
CA TYR A 299 -10.24 -7.65 -16.50
C TYR A 299 -11.57 -8.00 -17.18
N SER A 300 -11.49 -8.44 -18.43
CA SER A 300 -12.58 -9.16 -19.10
C SER A 300 -12.33 -10.66 -19.02
N TYR A 301 -13.31 -11.44 -19.47
CA TYR A 301 -13.23 -12.89 -19.53
C TYR A 301 -13.31 -13.38 -20.97
N THR A 302 -12.53 -14.41 -21.28
CA THR A 302 -12.55 -15.12 -22.56
C THR A 302 -12.40 -16.61 -22.27
N GLU A 303 -13.03 -17.48 -23.05
CA GLU A 303 -12.79 -18.92 -22.95
C GLU A 303 -11.56 -19.32 -23.78
N ASP A 304 -10.77 -20.26 -23.28
CA ASP A 304 -9.71 -20.91 -24.04
C ASP A 304 -10.26 -22.02 -24.96
N SER A 305 -9.39 -22.61 -25.78
CA SER A 305 -9.78 -23.69 -26.71
C SER A 305 -10.24 -24.98 -26.03
N ARG A 306 -10.13 -25.08 -24.70
CA ARG A 306 -10.58 -26.21 -23.87
C ARG A 306 -11.83 -25.86 -23.06
N GLY A 307 -12.40 -24.67 -23.26
CA GLY A 307 -13.57 -24.18 -22.54
C GLY A 307 -13.27 -23.63 -21.14
N ASN A 308 -12.00 -23.44 -20.77
CA ASN A 308 -11.66 -22.82 -19.48
C ASN A 308 -11.72 -21.30 -19.58
N LEU A 309 -12.29 -20.67 -18.57
CA LEU A 309 -12.33 -19.22 -18.46
C LEU A 309 -10.92 -18.65 -18.24
N LYS A 310 -10.61 -17.53 -18.90
CA LYS A 310 -9.33 -16.82 -18.82
C LYS A 310 -9.58 -15.32 -18.66
N SER A 311 -8.91 -14.70 -17.70
CA SER A 311 -8.96 -13.26 -17.50
C SER A 311 -8.00 -12.51 -18.42
N VAL A 312 -8.47 -11.45 -19.06
CA VAL A 312 -7.70 -10.58 -19.96
C VAL A 312 -7.65 -9.16 -19.40
N PRO A 313 -6.46 -8.60 -19.10
CA PRO A 313 -6.33 -7.25 -18.54
C PRO A 313 -6.61 -6.17 -19.61
N HIS A 314 -7.37 -5.14 -19.24
CA HIS A 314 -7.78 -4.07 -20.18
C HIS A 314 -7.38 -2.66 -19.80
N GLY A 315 -6.94 -2.42 -18.57
CA GLY A 315 -6.56 -1.07 -18.16
C GLY A 315 -6.48 -0.88 -16.66
N VAL A 316 -6.21 0.36 -16.28
CA VAL A 316 -6.04 0.79 -14.89
C VAL A 316 -7.04 1.88 -14.58
N LEU A 317 -7.60 1.80 -13.37
CA LEU A 317 -8.57 2.75 -12.85
C LEU A 317 -8.10 3.34 -11.53
N ARG A 318 -8.64 4.50 -11.19
CA ARG A 318 -8.54 5.14 -9.89
C ARG A 318 -9.93 5.34 -9.31
N ALA A 319 -10.09 5.07 -8.02
CA ALA A 319 -11.32 5.42 -7.29
C ALA A 319 -11.46 6.94 -7.14
N THR A 320 -12.68 7.47 -7.28
CA THR A 320 -12.92 8.93 -7.33
C THR A 320 -13.90 9.39 -6.25
N GLU A 321 -15.14 8.90 -6.30
CA GLU A 321 -16.15 9.19 -5.28
C GLU A 321 -16.39 7.92 -4.51
N ILE A 322 -16.25 8.00 -3.18
CA ILE A 322 -16.28 6.84 -2.30
C ILE A 322 -17.61 6.86 -1.55
N SER A 323 -18.38 5.79 -1.73
CA SER A 323 -19.61 5.59 -0.97
C SER A 323 -19.31 5.10 0.44
N SER A 324 -20.06 5.62 1.41
CA SER A 324 -20.09 5.04 2.75
C SER A 324 -21.04 3.85 2.74
N ASN A 325 -20.48 2.66 2.88
CA ASN A 325 -21.22 1.39 2.91
C ASN A 325 -20.96 0.61 4.21
N SER A 326 -20.59 1.33 5.28
CA SER A 326 -20.43 0.73 6.60
C SER A 326 -21.77 0.16 7.09
N GLY A 327 -21.73 -1.05 7.66
CA GLY A 327 -22.94 -1.75 8.09
C GLY A 327 -23.32 -2.95 7.21
N MET A 328 -24.46 -3.55 7.54
CA MET A 328 -25.01 -4.71 6.83
C MET A 328 -25.62 -4.26 5.51
N SER A 329 -25.28 -4.98 4.44
CA SER A 329 -25.68 -4.66 3.07
C SER A 329 -27.19 -4.89 2.86
N ILE A 330 -27.92 -3.81 2.53
CA ILE A 330 -29.35 -3.89 2.18
C ILE A 330 -29.61 -3.88 0.67
N GLY A 331 -28.56 -3.73 -0.15
CA GLY A 331 -28.63 -3.65 -1.61
C GLY A 331 -28.78 -2.24 -2.19
N GLU A 332 -29.13 -1.27 -1.34
CA GLU A 332 -29.49 0.10 -1.75
C GLU A 332 -28.33 1.11 -1.65
N THR A 333 -27.14 0.67 -1.23
CA THR A 333 -26.02 1.60 -1.06
C THR A 333 -25.58 2.17 -2.41
N GLU A 334 -25.41 3.49 -2.51
CA GLU A 334 -24.84 4.09 -3.72
C GLU A 334 -23.48 3.46 -4.07
N PRO A 335 -23.18 3.16 -5.34
CA PRO A 335 -21.89 2.61 -5.72
C PRO A 335 -20.79 3.66 -5.75
N SER A 336 -19.56 3.28 -5.38
CA SER A 336 -18.39 4.12 -5.61
C SER A 336 -18.09 4.26 -7.10
N LYS A 337 -17.45 5.37 -7.46
CA LYS A 337 -17.12 5.72 -8.84
C LYS A 337 -15.62 5.60 -9.11
N PHE A 338 -15.31 5.31 -10.36
CA PHE A 338 -13.96 5.11 -10.86
C PHE A 338 -13.73 5.88 -12.15
N TYR A 339 -12.48 6.28 -12.38
CA TYR A 339 -12.01 6.86 -13.63
C TYR A 339 -10.89 6.01 -14.23
N GLN A 340 -10.98 5.74 -15.53
CA GLN A 340 -9.98 4.95 -16.25
C GLN A 340 -8.79 5.83 -16.66
N ILE A 341 -7.60 5.44 -16.26
CA ILE A 341 -6.35 6.22 -16.42
C ILE A 341 -5.34 5.56 -17.34
N SER A 342 -5.65 4.37 -17.86
CA SER A 342 -4.83 3.64 -18.82
C SER A 342 -5.65 2.52 -19.48
N GLY A 343 -5.14 1.99 -20.60
CA GLY A 343 -5.76 0.94 -21.40
C GLY A 343 -6.42 1.49 -22.66
N LEU A 344 -6.34 0.73 -23.75
CA LEU A 344 -6.94 1.14 -25.03
C LEU A 344 -8.45 0.87 -25.06
N ALA A 345 -8.89 -0.24 -24.47
CA ALA A 345 -10.28 -0.63 -24.41
C ALA A 345 -11.07 0.26 -23.44
N ASN A 346 -12.31 0.61 -23.82
CA ASN A 346 -13.27 1.11 -22.85
C ASN A 346 -13.64 -0.03 -21.90
N ILE A 347 -13.59 0.22 -20.61
CA ILE A 347 -14.03 -0.75 -19.61
C ILE A 347 -15.56 -0.86 -19.66
N ASP A 348 -16.05 -2.10 -19.68
CA ASP A 348 -17.46 -2.41 -19.82
C ASP A 348 -18.10 -2.89 -18.50
N GLU A 349 -19.43 -2.81 -18.43
CA GLU A 349 -20.24 -3.47 -17.42
C GLU A 349 -20.04 -4.99 -17.47
N GLY A 350 -20.08 -5.64 -16.31
CA GLY A 350 -19.82 -7.08 -16.18
C GLY A 350 -18.34 -7.46 -16.12
N TRP A 351 -17.42 -6.53 -16.39
CA TRP A 351 -15.99 -6.77 -16.18
C TRP A 351 -15.62 -6.67 -14.71
N THR A 352 -14.54 -7.34 -14.32
CA THR A 352 -14.06 -7.34 -12.93
C THR A 352 -12.92 -6.36 -12.77
N ILE A 353 -12.99 -5.53 -11.73
CA ILE A 353 -11.87 -4.74 -11.24
C ILE A 353 -11.27 -5.41 -10.01
N LYS A 354 -9.94 -5.48 -9.95
CA LYS A 354 -9.19 -6.00 -8.80
C LYS A 354 -8.22 -4.94 -8.28
N GLN A 355 -8.19 -4.76 -6.96
CA GLN A 355 -7.30 -3.86 -6.26
C GLN A 355 -5.86 -4.13 -6.69
N SER A 356 -5.09 -3.07 -6.94
CA SER A 356 -3.69 -3.15 -7.34
C SER A 356 -2.93 -2.03 -6.64
N ASN A 357 -2.62 -2.25 -5.36
CA ASN A 357 -2.04 -1.26 -4.46
C ASN A 357 -0.79 -0.59 -5.03
N ASP A 358 -0.62 0.68 -4.66
CA ASP A 358 0.39 1.57 -5.18
C ASP A 358 0.69 2.68 -4.17
N LEU A 359 1.87 3.26 -4.26
CA LEU A 359 2.32 4.32 -3.37
C LEU A 359 1.71 5.68 -3.72
N LYS A 360 1.02 5.78 -4.86
CA LYS A 360 0.47 7.03 -5.40
C LYS A 360 1.56 8.05 -5.72
N ILE A 361 2.76 7.55 -6.03
CA ILE A 361 3.95 8.35 -6.35
C ILE A 361 4.31 8.18 -7.82
N GLY A 362 4.59 9.28 -8.52
CA GLY A 362 5.19 9.26 -9.85
C GLY A 362 6.60 9.83 -9.82
N VAL A 363 7.60 9.11 -10.32
CA VAL A 363 8.96 9.64 -10.45
C VAL A 363 9.27 9.88 -11.92
N THR A 364 9.60 11.11 -12.27
CA THR A 364 10.02 11.53 -13.61
C THR A 364 11.52 11.78 -13.61
N ALA A 365 12.23 11.27 -14.61
CA ALA A 365 13.62 11.65 -14.88
C ALA A 365 13.75 12.02 -16.36
N GLY A 366 14.44 13.12 -16.66
CA GLY A 366 14.54 13.60 -18.04
C GLY A 366 15.64 14.61 -18.28
N LEU A 367 15.93 14.85 -19.55
CA LEU A 367 16.81 15.92 -20.00
C LEU A 367 16.06 17.24 -19.89
N ARG A 368 16.68 18.22 -19.24
CA ARG A 368 16.19 19.60 -19.08
C ARG A 368 17.07 20.54 -19.91
N THR A 369 16.50 21.57 -20.52
CA THR A 369 17.26 22.59 -21.24
C THR A 369 16.57 23.95 -21.14
N GLY A 370 17.35 25.03 -21.02
CA GLY A 370 16.82 26.38 -20.80
C GLY A 370 16.31 26.58 -19.37
N GLY A 371 15.45 27.58 -19.18
CA GLY A 371 15.06 28.05 -17.85
C GLY A 371 16.02 29.12 -17.35
N THR A 372 16.47 29.00 -16.08
CA THR A 372 17.59 29.82 -15.58
C THR A 372 18.94 29.43 -16.14
N GLY A 373 19.13 28.16 -16.55
CA GLY A 373 20.42 27.61 -16.96
C GLY A 373 20.43 26.92 -18.33
N GLY A 374 21.50 26.17 -18.57
CA GLY A 374 21.80 25.44 -19.79
C GLY A 374 21.10 24.09 -19.89
N THR A 375 21.83 23.04 -20.26
CA THR A 375 21.30 21.68 -20.45
C THR A 375 21.69 20.79 -19.28
N GLY A 376 20.74 20.03 -18.74
CA GLY A 376 20.91 19.26 -17.52
C GLY A 376 19.95 18.08 -17.38
N ILE A 377 19.82 17.56 -16.17
CA ILE A 377 18.91 16.48 -15.80
C ILE A 377 17.90 17.01 -14.77
N GLY A 378 16.62 16.78 -15.02
CA GLY A 378 15.52 17.02 -14.09
C GLY A 378 15.00 15.70 -13.51
N ILE A 379 14.70 15.70 -12.21
CA ILE A 379 14.06 14.62 -11.47
C ILE A 379 12.87 15.21 -10.71
N ASP A 380 11.67 14.70 -10.98
CA ASP A 380 10.44 15.14 -10.30
C ASP A 380 9.81 13.94 -9.57
N ALA A 381 9.30 14.15 -8.36
CA ALA A 381 8.41 13.24 -7.67
C ALA A 381 7.03 13.88 -7.47
N ASP A 382 5.97 13.24 -8.00
CA ASP A 382 4.58 13.65 -7.86
C ASP A 382 3.85 12.75 -6.86
N PHE A 383 3.21 13.33 -5.85
CA PHE A 383 2.36 12.62 -4.90
C PHE A 383 0.90 12.92 -5.23
N LEU A 384 0.16 11.92 -5.69
CA LEU A 384 -1.27 12.08 -6.04
C LEU A 384 -2.08 12.40 -4.78
N ALA A 385 -2.68 13.58 -4.77
CA ALA A 385 -3.47 14.09 -3.66
C ALA A 385 -4.96 13.78 -3.81
N ASN A 386 -5.52 13.97 -5.02
CA ASN A 386 -6.93 13.71 -5.28
C ASN A 386 -7.16 13.31 -6.74
N THR A 387 -8.18 12.47 -6.97
CA THR A 387 -8.66 12.06 -8.29
C THR A 387 -10.16 12.33 -8.43
N SER A 388 -10.59 13.00 -9.50
CA SER A 388 -11.99 13.30 -9.77
C SER A 388 -12.62 12.33 -10.78
N ASN A 389 -13.95 12.28 -10.79
CA ASN A 389 -14.75 11.48 -11.72
C ASN A 389 -14.76 12.02 -13.16
N VAL A 390 -14.27 13.25 -13.38
CA VAL A 390 -14.17 13.92 -14.69
C VAL A 390 -12.75 13.91 -15.25
N GLY A 391 -11.86 13.09 -14.70
CA GLY A 391 -10.50 12.92 -15.22
C GLY A 391 -9.54 14.02 -14.81
N THR A 392 -9.79 14.70 -13.70
CA THR A 392 -8.81 15.62 -13.12
C THR A 392 -8.07 14.98 -11.94
N MET A 393 -6.80 15.32 -11.79
CA MET A 393 -5.93 14.82 -10.72
C MET A 393 -5.08 15.94 -10.16
N SER A 394 -4.94 16.02 -8.84
CA SER A 394 -4.03 16.97 -8.22
C SER A 394 -2.81 16.26 -7.63
N TYR A 395 -1.67 16.93 -7.67
CA TYR A 395 -0.41 16.39 -7.20
C TYR A 395 0.35 17.42 -6.36
N PHE A 396 0.94 16.97 -5.26
CA PHE A 396 2.08 17.68 -4.68
C PHE A 396 3.34 17.26 -5.41
N MET A 397 4.26 18.20 -5.66
CA MET A 397 5.48 17.95 -6.41
C MET A 397 6.71 18.24 -5.56
N LEU A 398 7.72 17.40 -5.72
CA LEU A 398 9.11 17.69 -5.38
C LEU A 398 9.90 17.67 -6.69
N SER A 399 10.62 18.74 -6.98
CA SER A 399 11.45 18.87 -8.19
C SER A 399 12.90 19.06 -7.79
N GLY A 400 13.79 18.40 -8.50
CA GLY A 400 15.23 18.59 -8.43
C GLY A 400 15.84 18.65 -9.82
N ALA A 401 16.82 19.52 -10.04
CA ALA A 401 17.53 19.57 -11.31
C ALA A 401 19.01 19.87 -11.11
N PHE A 402 19.84 19.37 -12.04
CA PHE A 402 21.28 19.60 -12.08
C PHE A 402 21.65 20.04 -13.48
N ASP A 403 22.32 21.18 -13.60
CA ASP A 403 22.82 21.68 -14.88
C ASP A 403 24.17 21.03 -15.22
N LEU A 404 24.32 20.54 -16.46
CA LEU A 404 25.51 19.84 -16.97
C LEU A 404 26.26 20.66 -18.03
N SER A 405 25.83 21.90 -18.29
CA SER A 405 26.40 22.74 -19.35
C SER A 405 27.77 23.33 -19.02
N ASN A 406 28.16 23.35 -17.74
CA ASN A 406 29.45 23.87 -17.30
C ASN A 406 30.21 22.89 -16.40
N ALA A 407 31.51 22.74 -16.64
CA ALA A 407 32.37 21.83 -15.88
C ALA A 407 32.90 22.43 -14.56
N ASP A 408 32.91 23.76 -14.44
CA ASP A 408 33.51 24.48 -13.31
C ASP A 408 32.51 24.78 -12.18
N TYR A 409 31.22 24.73 -12.48
CA TYR A 409 30.14 24.89 -11.51
C TYR A 409 28.92 24.08 -11.95
N MET A 410 28.29 23.38 -11.01
CA MET A 410 27.10 22.57 -11.25
C MET A 410 25.92 23.14 -10.42
N PRO A 411 25.15 24.08 -11.00
CA PRO A 411 23.94 24.60 -10.38
C PRO A 411 22.98 23.45 -10.04
N ILE A 412 22.47 23.47 -8.82
CA ILE A 412 21.49 22.51 -8.32
C ILE A 412 20.22 23.27 -7.98
N GLN A 413 19.10 22.83 -8.54
CA GLN A 413 17.78 23.34 -8.21
C GLN A 413 17.05 22.32 -7.35
N PHE A 414 16.33 22.81 -6.34
CA PHE A 414 15.32 22.02 -5.66
C PHE A 414 14.06 22.87 -5.50
N GLY A 415 12.89 22.25 -5.53
CA GLY A 415 11.65 22.96 -5.33
C GLY A 415 10.50 22.06 -4.92
N ILE A 416 9.51 22.68 -4.30
CA ILE A 416 8.23 22.05 -3.98
C ILE A 416 7.13 22.75 -4.78
N GLY A 417 6.12 22.00 -5.19
CA GLY A 417 5.09 22.55 -6.06
C GLY A 417 3.77 21.82 -5.98
N PHE A 418 2.87 22.28 -6.83
CA PHE A 418 1.56 21.70 -7.01
C PHE A 418 1.22 21.63 -8.50
N ALA A 419 0.63 20.52 -8.93
CA ALA A 419 0.12 20.35 -10.28
C ALA A 419 -1.36 19.97 -10.26
N TYR A 420 -2.07 20.40 -11.31
CA TYR A 420 -3.46 20.03 -11.54
C TYR A 420 -3.62 19.47 -12.95
N GLY A 421 -3.62 18.14 -13.06
CA GLY A 421 -3.73 17.38 -14.30
C GLY A 421 -5.16 17.26 -14.82
N PHE A 422 -5.30 17.35 -16.13
CA PHE A 422 -6.51 17.10 -16.90
C PHE A 422 -6.23 15.94 -17.87
N HIS A 423 -6.97 14.84 -17.73
CA HIS A 423 -6.92 13.72 -18.68
C HIS A 423 -7.76 14.05 -19.90
N LEU A 424 -7.13 14.64 -20.92
CA LEU A 424 -7.74 14.92 -22.23
C LEU A 424 -8.25 13.63 -22.89
N THR A 425 -7.50 12.55 -22.67
CA THR A 425 -7.93 11.18 -22.92
C THR A 425 -7.44 10.31 -21.76
N ARG A 426 -7.87 9.05 -21.68
CA ARG A 426 -7.36 8.09 -20.68
C ARG A 426 -5.86 7.76 -20.82
N PHE A 427 -5.17 8.24 -21.84
CA PHE A 427 -3.74 8.02 -22.05
C PHE A 427 -2.94 9.31 -22.20
N VAL A 428 -3.57 10.49 -22.16
CA VAL A 428 -2.90 11.79 -22.23
C VAL A 428 -3.38 12.67 -21.09
N GLU A 429 -2.44 13.08 -20.25
CA GLU A 429 -2.61 14.07 -19.19
C GLU A 429 -1.92 15.37 -19.57
N LEU A 430 -2.62 16.50 -19.39
CA LEU A 430 -2.04 17.84 -19.42
C LEU A 430 -2.17 18.46 -18.04
N ALA A 431 -1.06 18.84 -17.41
CA ALA A 431 -1.02 19.34 -16.05
C ALA A 431 -0.29 20.69 -15.98
N PRO A 432 -1.00 21.83 -15.90
CA PRO A 432 -0.41 23.04 -15.36
C PRO A 432 0.12 22.80 -13.95
N TYR A 433 1.26 23.41 -13.64
CA TYR A 433 1.90 23.32 -12.35
C TYR A 433 2.62 24.61 -11.99
N ALA A 434 2.92 24.76 -10.71
CA ALA A 434 3.83 25.79 -10.21
C ALA A 434 4.73 25.19 -9.14
N VAL A 435 6.03 25.46 -9.23
CA VAL A 435 7.05 25.07 -8.25
C VAL A 435 7.69 26.33 -7.68
N ILE A 436 7.88 26.36 -6.37
CA ILE A 436 8.72 27.35 -5.69
C ILE A 436 9.96 26.60 -5.22
N GLY A 437 11.13 27.13 -5.53
CA GLY A 437 12.39 26.46 -5.26
C GLY A 437 13.53 27.40 -4.97
N LEU A 438 14.71 26.80 -4.76
CA LEU A 438 15.99 27.50 -4.72
C LEU A 438 16.90 26.93 -5.81
N GLU A 439 17.69 27.79 -6.41
CA GLU A 439 18.88 27.40 -7.15
C GLU A 439 20.11 27.70 -6.30
N HIS A 440 21.00 26.73 -6.17
CA HIS A 440 22.24 26.84 -5.43
C HIS A 440 23.43 26.61 -6.35
N ILE A 441 24.43 27.49 -6.27
CA ILE A 441 25.70 27.36 -7.00
C ILE A 441 26.82 27.17 -5.97
N GLY A 442 27.21 25.92 -5.74
CA GLY A 442 28.21 25.56 -4.73
C GLY A 442 29.65 25.59 -5.25
N TYR A 443 30.59 26.07 -4.42
CA TYR A 443 32.04 26.05 -4.68
C TYR A 443 32.82 25.46 -3.49
N SER A 444 33.96 24.80 -3.75
CA SER A 444 34.83 24.28 -2.69
C SER A 444 35.54 25.41 -1.93
N SER A 445 35.10 25.71 -0.72
CA SER A 445 35.86 26.51 0.23
C SER A 445 35.59 26.01 1.66
N THR A 446 36.57 26.19 2.54
CA THR A 446 36.66 25.58 3.88
C THR A 446 35.75 26.16 4.96
N ASP A 447 34.81 27.06 4.63
CA ASP A 447 34.01 27.80 5.61
C ASP A 447 32.49 27.49 5.48
N SER A 448 31.83 27.13 6.59
CA SER A 448 30.50 26.50 6.60
C SER A 448 29.50 27.23 7.52
N SER A 449 29.20 28.51 7.26
CA SER A 449 28.17 29.27 7.97
C SER A 449 26.80 29.22 7.25
N GLU A 450 25.69 29.27 7.98
CA GLU A 450 24.32 29.31 7.40
C GLU A 450 24.09 30.53 6.49
N ASP A 451 24.74 31.66 6.82
CA ASP A 451 24.74 32.87 5.98
C ASP A 451 25.30 32.60 4.57
N ARG A 452 26.20 31.60 4.42
CA ARG A 452 26.80 31.26 3.14
C ARG A 452 25.77 30.64 2.18
N PHE A 453 24.97 29.70 2.65
CA PHE A 453 23.99 29.01 1.80
C PHE A 453 23.00 29.98 1.18
N MET A 454 22.45 30.90 1.98
CA MET A 454 21.52 31.93 1.49
C MET A 454 22.20 32.93 0.55
N ARG A 455 23.49 33.24 0.76
CA ARG A 455 24.25 34.10 -0.14
C ARG A 455 24.59 33.44 -1.48
N GLU A 456 24.76 32.12 -1.51
CA GLU A 456 25.07 31.30 -2.68
C GLU A 456 23.81 30.79 -3.42
N SER A 457 22.62 31.13 -2.92
CA SER A 457 21.36 30.68 -3.50
C SER A 457 20.52 31.83 -4.05
N ALA A 458 19.61 31.50 -4.95
CA ALA A 458 18.54 32.38 -5.41
C ALA A 458 17.20 31.66 -5.33
N MET A 459 16.12 32.41 -5.13
CA MET A 459 14.77 31.84 -5.18
C MET A 459 14.29 31.71 -6.62
N LEU A 460 13.57 30.63 -6.87
CA LEU A 460 12.96 30.31 -8.15
C LEU A 460 11.44 30.17 -7.99
N LEU A 461 10.71 30.69 -8.97
CA LEU A 461 9.32 30.35 -9.23
C LEU A 461 9.23 29.79 -10.64
N GLU A 462 8.78 28.55 -10.77
CA GLU A 462 8.67 27.81 -12.03
C GLU A 462 7.18 27.47 -12.29
N PRO A 463 6.39 28.38 -12.89
CA PRO A 463 5.14 28.00 -13.54
C PRO A 463 5.44 27.21 -14.81
N GLY A 464 4.67 26.16 -15.04
CA GLY A 464 4.81 25.34 -16.23
C GLY A 464 3.59 24.52 -16.57
N VAL A 465 3.71 23.79 -17.67
CA VAL A 465 2.74 22.79 -18.11
C VAL A 465 3.49 21.50 -18.44
N ARG A 466 2.91 20.38 -18.00
CA ARG A 466 3.39 19.04 -18.27
C ARG A 466 2.39 18.29 -19.13
N ALA A 467 2.83 17.71 -20.24
CA ALA A 467 2.10 16.68 -20.95
C ALA A 467 2.69 15.31 -20.59
N ALA A 468 1.85 14.34 -20.23
CA ALA A 468 2.25 12.96 -19.96
C ALA A 468 1.41 12.00 -20.82
N ILE A 469 2.10 11.08 -21.51
CA ILE A 469 1.47 10.08 -22.38
C ILE A 469 1.76 8.69 -21.81
N ASN A 470 0.70 7.92 -21.52
CA ASN A 470 0.82 6.52 -21.12
C ASN A 470 1.28 5.66 -22.30
N VAL A 471 2.49 5.10 -22.21
CA VAL A 471 3.00 4.14 -23.21
C VAL A 471 2.58 2.71 -22.82
N ALA A 472 2.88 2.33 -21.58
CA ALA A 472 2.49 1.05 -21.00
C ALA A 472 2.48 1.22 -19.49
N TYR A 473 1.32 1.16 -18.83
CA TYR A 473 1.27 1.48 -17.40
C TYR A 473 2.12 0.50 -16.57
N PRO A 474 3.01 0.98 -15.67
CA PRO A 474 3.08 2.33 -15.09
C PRO A 474 4.03 3.35 -15.77
N LEU A 475 4.53 3.06 -16.96
CA LEU A 475 5.46 3.89 -17.74
C LEU A 475 4.75 4.95 -18.59
N GLN A 476 5.20 6.20 -18.46
CA GLN A 476 4.76 7.36 -19.23
C GLN A 476 5.95 8.09 -19.86
N VAL A 477 5.73 8.70 -21.03
CA VAL A 477 6.63 9.70 -21.59
C VAL A 477 6.11 11.08 -21.21
N VAL A 478 7.02 11.96 -20.80
CA VAL A 478 6.68 13.28 -20.27
C VAL A 478 7.42 14.37 -21.04
N ALA A 479 6.70 15.44 -21.35
CA ALA A 479 7.26 16.70 -21.82
C ALA A 479 6.77 17.83 -20.92
N LYS A 480 7.68 18.68 -20.43
CA LYS A 480 7.37 19.90 -19.67
C LYS A 480 7.85 21.11 -20.45
N ALA A 481 7.07 22.17 -20.40
CA ALA A 481 7.48 23.51 -20.78
C ALA A 481 7.23 24.42 -19.57
N TYR A 482 8.22 25.21 -19.19
CA TYR A 482 8.18 26.02 -17.97
C TYR A 482 8.93 27.32 -18.15
N TYR A 483 8.63 28.30 -17.29
CA TYR A 483 9.34 29.56 -17.27
C TYR A 483 9.92 29.80 -15.88
N ASP A 484 11.24 29.77 -15.74
CA ASP A 484 11.87 30.03 -14.46
C ASP A 484 11.93 31.54 -14.22
N VAL A 485 11.39 31.98 -13.09
CA VAL A 485 11.50 33.36 -12.60
C VAL A 485 12.55 33.37 -11.49
N LEU A 486 13.68 33.99 -11.78
CA LEU A 486 14.79 34.15 -10.85
C LEU A 486 14.56 35.37 -9.96
N ALA A 487 14.45 35.15 -8.65
CA ALA A 487 14.18 36.17 -7.65
C ALA A 487 15.14 36.08 -6.46
N LEU A 488 15.21 37.14 -5.65
CA LEU A 488 15.88 37.16 -4.35
C LEU A 488 17.27 36.51 -4.37
N GLN A 489 18.13 36.99 -5.28
CA GLN A 489 19.48 36.48 -5.46
C GLN A 489 20.38 36.88 -4.29
N GLY A 490 21.01 35.90 -3.65
CA GLY A 490 22.07 36.13 -2.68
C GLY A 490 23.26 36.89 -3.29
N SER A 491 24.03 37.59 -2.46
CA SER A 491 25.13 38.44 -2.93
C SER A 491 26.21 37.67 -3.69
N THR A 492 26.56 36.47 -3.20
CA THR A 492 27.53 35.58 -3.84
C THR A 492 26.95 35.00 -5.13
N TYR A 493 25.71 34.53 -5.10
CA TYR A 493 24.98 34.06 -6.29
C TYR A 493 24.99 35.13 -7.39
N LYS A 494 24.62 36.37 -7.06
CA LYS A 494 24.55 37.48 -8.01
C LYS A 494 25.92 37.81 -8.64
N MET A 495 27.00 37.72 -7.86
CA MET A 495 28.36 37.92 -8.36
C MET A 495 28.73 36.84 -9.39
N TYR A 496 28.46 35.57 -9.09
CA TYR A 496 28.76 34.48 -10.02
C TYR A 496 27.85 34.48 -11.23
N ASN A 497 26.58 34.80 -11.03
CA ASN A 497 25.59 34.89 -12.10
C ASN A 497 26.00 35.91 -13.20
N TYR A 498 26.83 36.90 -12.88
CA TYR A 498 27.44 37.76 -13.89
C TYR A 498 28.25 36.98 -14.95
N TYR A 499 28.97 35.94 -14.53
CA TYR A 499 29.80 35.10 -15.40
C TYR A 499 29.03 33.93 -16.01
N VAL A 500 28.04 33.41 -15.28
CA VAL A 500 27.23 32.27 -15.69
C VAL A 500 26.11 32.68 -16.66
N GLY A 501 25.54 33.88 -16.45
CA GLY A 501 24.50 34.42 -17.32
C GLY A 501 23.10 33.86 -17.08
N HIS A 502 22.82 33.25 -15.92
CA HIS A 502 21.48 32.80 -15.57
C HIS A 502 20.50 33.96 -15.49
N LYS A 503 19.38 33.80 -16.20
CA LYS A 503 18.30 34.79 -16.28
C LYS A 503 16.98 34.06 -16.26
N SER A 504 15.93 34.77 -15.89
CA SER A 504 14.58 34.22 -16.06
C SER A 504 14.36 33.84 -17.52
N GLY A 505 13.78 32.68 -17.78
CA GLY A 505 13.79 32.12 -19.12
C GLY A 505 12.87 30.94 -19.31
N LEU A 506 12.54 30.67 -20.57
CA LEU A 506 11.78 29.51 -20.99
C LEU A 506 12.69 28.28 -20.95
N GLY A 507 12.18 27.18 -20.43
CA GLY A 507 12.85 25.89 -20.45
C GLY A 507 11.91 24.74 -20.77
N PHE A 508 12.54 23.62 -21.09
CA PHE A 508 11.87 22.39 -21.50
C PHE A 508 12.50 21.20 -20.81
N GLN A 509 11.68 20.21 -20.48
CA GLN A 509 12.16 18.92 -19.99
C GLN A 509 11.46 17.79 -20.73
N PHE A 510 12.24 16.84 -21.24
CA PHE A 510 11.73 15.63 -21.87
C PHE A 510 12.26 14.42 -21.11
N GLY A 511 11.36 13.54 -20.71
CA GLY A 511 11.72 12.46 -19.81
C GLY A 511 10.73 11.32 -19.78
N VAL A 512 11.00 10.43 -18.85
CA VAL A 512 10.21 9.24 -18.60
C VAL A 512 9.72 9.28 -17.16
N LYS A 513 8.45 8.93 -16.96
CA LYS A 513 7.81 8.85 -15.66
C LYS A 513 7.38 7.42 -15.35
N TRP A 514 7.62 7.00 -14.11
CA TRP A 514 7.18 5.72 -13.58
C TRP A 514 6.27 5.95 -12.37
N THR A 515 5.10 5.30 -12.34
CA THR A 515 4.16 5.40 -11.21
C THR A 515 4.22 4.18 -10.31
N PHE A 516 4.41 4.38 -9.01
CA PHE A 516 4.58 3.35 -7.99
C PHE A 516 3.35 3.19 -7.12
#